data_AF-A0A2S6HQN8-F1
#
_entry.id   AF-A0A2S6HQN8-F1
#
_cell.length_a   1.000
_cell.length_b   1.000
_cell.length_c   1.000
_cell.angle_alpha   90.00
_cell.angle_beta   90.00
_cell.angle_gamma   90.00
#
_symmetry.space_group_name_H-M   'P 1'
#
loop_
_entity.id
_entity.type
_entity.pdbx_description
1 polymer ?
#
loop_
_entity_poly.entity_id
_entity_poly.type
_entity_poly.pdbx_seq_one_letter_code
_entity_poly.pdbx_strand_id
1 'polypeptide(L)'
;MAETYKVRVQVYDEVTGELKGDADVQTTADLVYFTDGQTFQQKLDSGVLKGANGNTGATGQRGSKWNSGTGITGTSTTATVFSGSGVSSALVDDYYVNMGTGADKGRVYICTVAGNATTAKWVYVGSILGPAGPTGATGQTGATGPTGATGAKGADGKDGDGIKVGTSLETAVDRKLFLKIIG
;
A
#
# COMPACT_ATOMS: atom_id res chain seq x y z
N MET A 1 -60.05 -10.44 -19.78
CA MET A 1 -59.34 -11.21 -20.81
C MET A 1 -60.07 -10.95 -22.12
N ALA A 2 -59.42 -10.42 -23.14
CA ALA A 2 -60.05 -10.28 -24.45
C ALA A 2 -60.28 -11.69 -25.01
N GLU A 3 -61.52 -12.08 -25.28
CA GLU A 3 -61.82 -13.37 -25.89
C GLU A 3 -61.11 -13.45 -27.24
N THR A 4 -60.21 -14.43 -27.37
CA THR A 4 -59.48 -14.64 -28.61
C THR A 4 -60.38 -15.44 -29.55
N TYR A 5 -61.06 -14.77 -30.48
CA TYR A 5 -61.83 -15.46 -31.52
C TYR A 5 -60.88 -16.28 -32.40
N LYS A 6 -61.14 -17.59 -32.51
CA LYS A 6 -60.42 -18.47 -33.43
C LYS A 6 -61.23 -18.57 -34.72
N VAL A 7 -60.67 -18.09 -35.83
CA VAL A 7 -61.26 -18.27 -37.17
C VAL A 7 -60.72 -19.56 -37.77
N ARG A 8 -61.62 -20.42 -38.27
CA ARG A 8 -61.27 -21.64 -39.02
C ARG A 8 -61.98 -21.57 -40.37
N VAL A 9 -61.27 -21.85 -41.46
CA VAL A 9 -61.85 -22.00 -42.79
C VAL A 9 -62.04 -23.48 -43.07
N GLN A 10 -63.28 -23.85 -43.41
CA GLN A 10 -63.68 -25.23 -43.64
C GLN A 10 -64.35 -25.33 -45.01
N VAL A 11 -64.12 -26.45 -45.69
CA VAL A 11 -64.72 -26.74 -46.98
C VAL A 11 -65.90 -27.67 -46.75
N TYR A 12 -67.07 -27.28 -47.22
CA TYR A 12 -68.29 -28.07 -47.16
C TYR A 12 -68.71 -28.50 -48.57
N ASP A 13 -69.34 -29.67 -48.66
CA ASP A 13 -70.10 -30.06 -49.83
C ASP A 13 -71.32 -29.15 -49.97
N GLU A 14 -71.48 -28.48 -51.11
CA GLU A 14 -72.61 -27.57 -51.33
C GLU A 14 -73.96 -28.29 -51.37
N VAL A 15 -73.98 -29.54 -51.82
CA VAL A 15 -75.22 -30.29 -52.05
C VAL A 15 -75.59 -31.11 -50.82
N THR A 16 -74.61 -31.77 -50.18
CA THR A 16 -74.87 -32.65 -49.03
C THR A 16 -74.68 -31.96 -47.67
N GLY A 17 -74.01 -30.81 -47.63
CA GLY A 17 -73.68 -30.11 -46.38
C GLY A 17 -72.61 -30.80 -45.54
N GLU A 18 -71.92 -31.81 -46.07
CA GLU A 18 -70.89 -32.56 -45.35
C GLU A 18 -69.57 -31.78 -45.29
N LEU A 19 -68.92 -31.77 -44.13
CA LEU A 19 -67.57 -31.22 -43.96
C LEU A 19 -66.55 -32.07 -44.72
N LYS A 20 -65.89 -31.49 -45.73
CA LYS A 20 -64.81 -32.14 -46.49
C LYS A 20 -63.44 -31.98 -45.82
N GLY A 21 -63.29 -30.98 -44.95
CA GLY A 21 -62.07 -30.76 -44.16
C GLY A 21 -61.79 -29.28 -43.92
N ASP A 22 -60.61 -29.02 -43.36
CA ASP A 22 -60.11 -27.66 -43.14
C ASP A 22 -59.28 -27.19 -44.37
N ALA A 23 -59.28 -25.89 -44.65
CA ALA A 23 -58.48 -25.28 -45.72
C ALA A 23 -57.32 -24.48 -45.15
N ASP A 24 -56.12 -24.69 -45.70
CA ASP A 24 -54.97 -23.82 -45.43
C ASP A 24 -55.16 -22.49 -46.18
N VAL A 25 -55.27 -21.39 -45.43
CA VAL A 25 -55.35 -20.05 -46.02
C VAL A 25 -53.94 -19.55 -46.26
N GLN A 26 -53.57 -19.34 -47.53
CA GLN A 26 -52.37 -18.61 -47.88
C GLN A 26 -52.64 -17.11 -47.79
N THR A 27 -51.77 -16.38 -47.09
CA THR A 27 -51.84 -14.91 -46.98
C THR A 27 -50.45 -14.30 -47.08
N THR A 28 -50.38 -12.98 -47.30
CA THR A 28 -49.12 -12.23 -47.34
C THR A 28 -48.95 -11.40 -46.07
N ALA A 29 -47.71 -11.11 -45.69
CA ALA A 29 -47.40 -10.27 -44.53
C ALA A 29 -48.01 -8.86 -44.61
N ASP A 30 -48.27 -8.37 -45.83
CA ASP A 30 -48.90 -7.08 -46.09
C ASP A 30 -50.39 -7.03 -45.75
N LEU A 31 -51.05 -8.19 -45.62
CA LEU A 31 -52.49 -8.30 -45.36
C LEU A 31 -52.82 -8.73 -43.93
N VAL A 32 -51.81 -8.96 -43.10
CA VAL A 32 -51.98 -9.33 -41.69
C VAL A 32 -51.79 -8.09 -40.83
N TYR A 33 -52.88 -7.60 -40.23
CA TYR A 33 -52.87 -6.38 -39.41
C TYR A 33 -52.86 -6.69 -37.92
N PHE A 34 -52.10 -5.91 -37.18
CA PHE A 34 -52.19 -5.84 -35.72
C PHE A 34 -53.24 -4.82 -35.28
N THR A 35 -53.60 -4.84 -34.00
CA THR A 35 -54.63 -3.93 -33.43
C THR A 35 -54.27 -2.45 -33.50
N ASP A 36 -52.99 -2.12 -33.72
CA ASP A 36 -52.50 -0.76 -33.94
C ASP A 36 -52.54 -0.33 -35.42
N GLY A 37 -53.13 -1.14 -36.31
CA GLY A 37 -53.31 -0.83 -37.72
C GLY A 37 -52.07 -1.04 -38.60
N GLN A 38 -50.94 -1.48 -38.02
CA GLN A 38 -49.74 -1.81 -38.79
C GLN A 38 -49.80 -3.23 -39.33
N THR A 39 -49.24 -3.45 -40.52
CA THR A 39 -49.11 -4.78 -41.12
C THR A 39 -47.99 -5.59 -40.46
N PHE A 40 -48.00 -6.90 -40.67
CA PHE A 40 -46.90 -7.77 -40.26
C PHE A 40 -45.58 -7.35 -40.91
N GLN A 41 -45.60 -7.02 -42.20
CA GLN A 41 -44.42 -6.55 -42.92
C GLN A 41 -43.86 -5.25 -42.30
N GLN A 42 -44.72 -4.26 -41.99
CA GLN A 42 -44.29 -3.01 -41.36
C GLN A 42 -43.65 -3.21 -39.97
N LYS A 43 -44.17 -4.15 -39.19
CA LYS A 43 -43.60 -4.49 -37.87
C LYS A 43 -42.31 -5.29 -37.96
N LEU A 44 -42.20 -6.14 -38.98
CA LEU A 44 -40.97 -6.86 -39.29
C LEU A 44 -39.87 -5.88 -39.70
N ASP A 45 -40.16 -4.97 -40.63
CA ASP A 45 -39.21 -3.99 -41.15
C ASP A 45 -38.74 -2.98 -40.09
N SER A 46 -39.63 -2.58 -39.18
CA SER A 46 -39.29 -1.72 -38.04
C SER A 46 -38.55 -2.45 -36.92
N GLY A 47 -38.41 -3.78 -36.99
CA GLY A 47 -37.70 -4.58 -36.01
C GLY A 47 -38.36 -4.62 -34.63
N VAL A 48 -39.67 -4.35 -34.55
CA VAL A 48 -40.44 -4.44 -33.29
C VAL A 48 -40.88 -5.87 -32.99
N LEU A 49 -40.86 -6.76 -33.98
CA LEU A 49 -41.09 -8.21 -33.82
C LEU A 49 -39.84 -8.92 -33.28
N LYS A 50 -39.27 -8.44 -32.16
CA LYS A 50 -38.14 -9.10 -31.50
C LYS A 50 -38.65 -10.08 -30.45
N GLY A 51 -37.98 -11.22 -30.33
CA GLY A 51 -38.17 -12.14 -29.20
C GLY A 51 -37.76 -11.49 -27.88
N ALA A 52 -38.11 -12.13 -26.75
CA ALA A 52 -37.66 -11.69 -25.44
C ALA A 52 -36.12 -11.58 -25.42
N ASN A 53 -35.59 -10.55 -24.77
CA ASN A 53 -34.16 -10.46 -24.53
C ASN A 53 -33.67 -11.74 -23.84
N GLY A 54 -32.50 -12.23 -24.24
CA GLY A 54 -31.84 -13.31 -23.51
C GLY A 54 -31.55 -12.89 -22.06
N ASN A 55 -31.36 -13.89 -21.19
CA ASN A 55 -30.96 -13.63 -19.81
C ASN A 55 -29.68 -12.78 -19.80
N THR A 56 -29.65 -11.75 -18.94
CA THR A 56 -28.43 -10.98 -18.67
C THR A 56 -27.29 -11.94 -18.29
N GLY A 57 -26.12 -11.77 -18.91
CA GLY A 57 -24.94 -12.56 -18.58
C GLY A 57 -24.54 -12.39 -17.11
N ALA A 58 -23.81 -13.35 -16.56
CA ALA A 58 -23.27 -13.25 -15.20
C ALA A 58 -22.36 -12.00 -15.07
N THR A 59 -22.47 -11.29 -13.95
CA THR A 59 -21.55 -10.20 -13.62
C THR A 59 -20.12 -10.73 -13.56
N GLY A 60 -19.19 -10.09 -14.27
CA GLY A 60 -17.78 -10.48 -14.26
C GLY A 60 -17.13 -10.35 -12.88
N GLN A 61 -16.20 -11.25 -12.56
CA GLN A 61 -15.36 -11.12 -11.38
C GLN A 61 -14.34 -9.99 -11.59
N ARG A 62 -14.12 -9.16 -10.56
CA ARG A 62 -13.05 -8.15 -10.61
C ARG A 62 -11.67 -8.81 -10.75
N GLY A 63 -10.71 -8.09 -11.33
CA GLY A 63 -9.30 -8.48 -11.25
C GLY A 63 -8.72 -8.33 -9.83
N SER A 64 -7.52 -8.84 -9.65
CA SER A 64 -6.77 -8.75 -8.39
C SER A 64 -6.50 -7.30 -7.99
N LYS A 65 -6.67 -7.00 -6.71
CA LYS A 65 -6.47 -5.68 -6.12
C LYS A 65 -5.22 -5.66 -5.24
N TRP A 66 -4.66 -4.47 -5.08
CA TRP A 66 -3.63 -4.19 -4.08
C TRP A 66 -4.24 -3.37 -2.94
N ASN A 67 -4.26 -3.96 -1.75
CA ASN A 67 -4.67 -3.33 -0.51
C ASN A 67 -3.44 -2.80 0.25
N SER A 68 -3.63 -1.84 1.14
CA SER A 68 -2.56 -1.34 2.00
C SER A 68 -3.07 -1.06 3.41
N GLY A 69 -2.15 -1.07 4.38
CA GLY A 69 -2.46 -0.75 5.78
C GLY A 69 -1.36 -1.22 6.72
N THR A 70 -1.67 -1.44 7.99
CA THR A 70 -0.69 -1.85 9.01
C THR A 70 -1.03 -3.16 9.71
N GLY A 71 -2.20 -3.74 9.39
CA GLY A 71 -2.80 -4.84 10.15
C GLY A 71 -2.29 -6.24 9.82
N ILE A 72 -1.51 -6.39 8.75
CA ILE A 72 -0.87 -7.66 8.36
C ILE A 72 0.63 -7.55 8.60
N THR A 73 1.18 -8.41 9.47
CA THR A 73 2.57 -8.37 9.93
C THR A 73 3.23 -9.75 9.89
N GLY A 74 4.53 -9.80 10.17
CA GLY A 74 5.31 -11.04 10.19
C GLY A 74 5.85 -11.45 8.83
N THR A 75 6.54 -12.60 8.79
CA THR A 75 7.18 -13.15 7.57
C THR A 75 6.74 -14.58 7.31
N SER A 76 5.63 -15.02 7.94
CA SER A 76 5.12 -16.38 7.77
C SER A 76 4.72 -16.63 6.32
N THR A 77 5.26 -17.70 5.75
CA THR A 77 4.82 -18.22 4.45
C THR A 77 3.61 -19.16 4.57
N THR A 78 3.11 -19.37 5.80
CA THR A 78 1.91 -20.17 6.07
C THR A 78 0.67 -19.27 6.11
N ALA A 79 -0.39 -19.70 5.42
CA ALA A 79 -1.63 -18.94 5.28
C ALA A 79 -2.26 -18.61 6.66
N THR A 80 -2.30 -17.33 6.99
CA THR A 80 -2.71 -16.83 8.31
C THR A 80 -3.82 -15.79 8.18
N VAL A 81 -4.80 -15.83 9.09
CA VAL A 81 -5.86 -14.81 9.18
C VAL A 81 -5.34 -13.61 9.97
N PHE A 82 -5.58 -12.41 9.45
CA PHE A 82 -5.25 -11.15 10.12
C PHE A 82 -6.53 -10.32 10.29
N SER A 83 -7.24 -10.54 11.40
CA SER A 83 -8.50 -9.85 11.71
C SER A 83 -8.35 -8.32 11.79
N GLY A 84 -7.14 -7.83 12.09
CA GLY A 84 -6.80 -6.41 12.09
C GLY A 84 -6.43 -5.82 10.72
N SER A 85 -6.48 -6.60 9.62
CA SER A 85 -6.02 -6.19 8.29
C SER A 85 -6.73 -4.95 7.71
N GLY A 86 -7.98 -4.70 8.13
CA GLY A 86 -8.84 -3.65 7.57
C GLY A 86 -9.41 -3.98 6.18
N VAL A 87 -9.19 -5.20 5.68
CA VAL A 87 -9.67 -5.62 4.36
C VAL A 87 -11.12 -6.09 4.44
N SER A 88 -12.04 -5.39 3.75
CA SER A 88 -13.47 -5.71 3.75
C SER A 88 -13.83 -6.89 2.84
N SER A 89 -13.10 -7.07 1.74
CA SER A 89 -13.28 -8.18 0.79
C SER A 89 -12.00 -8.39 -0.02
N ALA A 90 -11.35 -9.53 0.20
CA ALA A 90 -10.23 -10.04 -0.56
C ALA A 90 -10.65 -11.22 -1.44
N LEU A 91 -10.11 -11.28 -2.64
CA LEU A 91 -10.12 -12.46 -3.49
C LEU A 91 -8.75 -13.14 -3.44
N VAL A 92 -8.69 -14.40 -3.88
CA VAL A 92 -7.39 -15.06 -4.13
C VAL A 92 -6.60 -14.20 -5.13
N ASP A 93 -5.29 -14.12 -4.92
CA ASP A 93 -4.33 -13.30 -5.68
C ASP A 93 -4.44 -11.79 -5.48
N ASP A 94 -5.32 -11.31 -4.59
CA ASP A 94 -5.20 -9.94 -4.07
C ASP A 94 -3.91 -9.80 -3.27
N TYR A 95 -3.30 -8.62 -3.34
CA TYR A 95 -2.09 -8.28 -2.60
C TYR A 95 -2.40 -7.34 -1.44
N TYR A 96 -1.54 -7.36 -0.42
CA TYR A 96 -1.53 -6.39 0.67
C TYR A 96 -0.11 -5.87 0.89
N VAL A 97 0.07 -4.56 1.01
CA VAL A 97 1.34 -3.95 1.42
C VAL A 97 1.22 -3.33 2.80
N ASN A 98 2.12 -3.70 3.71
CA ASN A 98 2.19 -3.05 5.01
C ASN A 98 2.92 -1.70 4.87
N MET A 99 2.23 -0.61 5.21
CA MET A 99 2.70 0.78 5.13
C MET A 99 3.04 1.38 6.49
N GLY A 100 3.19 0.53 7.51
CA GLY A 100 3.53 0.93 8.87
C GLY A 100 4.99 1.38 9.01
N THR A 101 5.46 1.39 10.24
CA THR A 101 6.86 1.69 10.59
C THR A 101 7.56 0.44 11.11
N GLY A 102 8.89 0.50 11.23
CA GLY A 102 9.67 -0.61 11.76
C GLY A 102 9.83 -1.78 10.77
N ALA A 103 9.93 -3.00 11.30
CA ALA A 103 10.34 -4.18 10.54
C ALA A 103 9.30 -4.67 9.52
N ASP A 104 8.02 -4.35 9.72
CA ASP A 104 6.93 -4.74 8.81
C ASP A 104 6.73 -3.78 7.64
N LYS A 105 7.30 -2.58 7.70
CA LYS A 105 7.18 -1.58 6.64
C LYS A 105 7.61 -2.16 5.30
N GLY A 106 6.79 -1.96 4.27
CA GLY A 106 7.03 -2.42 2.90
C GLY A 106 6.91 -3.93 2.69
N ARG A 107 6.50 -4.72 3.68
CA ARG A 107 6.21 -6.14 3.46
C ARG A 107 4.99 -6.32 2.58
N VAL A 108 5.06 -7.28 1.67
CA VAL A 108 4.01 -7.64 0.73
C VAL A 108 3.48 -9.02 1.07
N TYR A 109 2.17 -9.17 0.99
CA TYR A 109 1.45 -10.40 1.24
C TYR A 109 0.50 -10.69 0.09
N ILE A 110 0.24 -11.98 -0.18
CA ILE A 110 -0.76 -12.43 -1.15
C ILE A 110 -1.90 -13.15 -0.42
N CYS A 111 -3.13 -12.89 -0.84
CA CYS A 111 -4.32 -13.58 -0.35
C CYS A 111 -4.41 -14.97 -1.01
N THR A 112 -4.45 -16.02 -0.19
CA THR A 112 -4.55 -17.42 -0.65
C THR A 112 -5.94 -18.01 -0.38
N VAL A 113 -6.72 -17.39 0.49
CA VAL A 113 -8.12 -17.75 0.74
C VAL A 113 -8.94 -16.48 0.76
N ALA A 114 -9.91 -16.38 -0.16
CA ALA A 114 -10.80 -15.24 -0.26
C ALA A 114 -11.66 -15.07 1.01
N GLY A 115 -12.01 -13.83 1.34
CA GLY A 115 -12.77 -13.54 2.54
C GLY A 115 -12.72 -12.07 2.94
N ASN A 116 -13.25 -11.77 4.11
CA ASN A 116 -13.09 -10.46 4.75
C ASN A 116 -11.93 -10.55 5.76
N ALA A 117 -11.71 -9.51 6.57
CA ALA A 117 -10.62 -9.48 7.55
C ALA A 117 -10.55 -10.71 8.47
N THR A 118 -11.67 -11.34 8.83
CA THR A 118 -11.72 -12.46 9.77
C THR A 118 -11.62 -13.84 9.11
N THR A 119 -11.71 -13.91 7.78
CA THR A 119 -11.71 -15.20 7.04
C THR A 119 -10.65 -15.27 5.95
N ALA A 120 -10.23 -14.13 5.40
CA ALA A 120 -9.18 -14.08 4.41
C ALA A 120 -7.84 -14.51 5.00
N LYS A 121 -7.10 -15.33 4.25
CA LYS A 121 -5.78 -15.81 4.65
C LYS A 121 -4.68 -15.23 3.78
N TRP A 122 -3.63 -14.76 4.42
CA TRP A 122 -2.52 -14.05 3.80
C TRP A 122 -1.20 -14.77 4.04
N VAL A 123 -0.32 -14.68 3.05
CA VAL A 123 1.02 -15.29 3.04
C VAL A 123 2.04 -14.21 2.72
N TYR A 124 3.14 -14.16 3.46
CA TYR A 124 4.26 -13.25 3.16
C TYR A 124 4.97 -13.67 1.87
N VAL A 125 5.20 -12.71 0.97
CA VAL A 125 5.86 -12.96 -0.33
C VAL A 125 7.10 -12.12 -0.59
N GLY A 126 7.40 -11.13 0.27
CA GLY A 126 8.61 -10.33 0.13
C GLY A 126 8.48 -8.93 0.72
N SER A 127 9.48 -8.08 0.45
CA SER A 127 9.47 -6.66 0.82
C SER A 127 9.83 -5.80 -0.38
N ILE A 128 9.17 -4.65 -0.51
CA ILE A 128 9.51 -3.62 -1.50
C ILE A 128 10.45 -2.54 -0.95
N LEU A 129 10.84 -2.64 0.32
CA LEU A 129 11.90 -1.78 0.86
C LEU A 129 13.27 -2.26 0.38
N GLY A 130 14.05 -1.32 -0.16
CA GLY A 130 15.48 -1.51 -0.37
C GLY A 130 16.25 -1.57 0.96
N PRO A 131 17.53 -1.99 0.90
CA PRO A 131 18.42 -1.95 2.06
C PRO A 131 18.52 -0.52 2.63
N ALA A 132 18.80 -0.41 3.93
CA ALA A 132 19.11 0.87 4.54
C ALA A 132 20.30 1.52 3.82
N GLY A 133 20.23 2.84 3.59
CA GLY A 133 21.36 3.59 3.06
C GLY A 133 22.56 3.55 4.02
N PRO A 134 23.79 3.80 3.53
CA PRO A 134 24.96 3.86 4.39
C PRO A 134 24.77 4.91 5.49
N THR A 135 25.27 4.62 6.70
CA THR A 135 25.35 5.62 7.76
C THR A 135 26.18 6.80 7.26
N GLY A 136 25.70 8.03 7.49
CA GLY A 136 26.44 9.24 7.14
C GLY A 136 27.81 9.28 7.84
N ALA A 137 28.79 9.96 7.24
CA ALA A 137 30.11 10.12 7.84
C ALA A 137 29.98 10.75 9.25
N THR A 138 30.77 10.25 10.21
CA THR A 138 30.90 10.89 11.52
C THR A 138 31.33 12.35 11.33
N GLY A 139 30.70 13.26 12.06
CA GLY A 139 31.08 14.68 12.03
C GLY A 139 32.54 14.86 12.45
N GLN A 140 33.19 15.92 11.93
CA GLN A 140 34.56 16.26 12.32
C GLN A 140 34.65 16.48 13.83
N THR A 141 35.72 16.00 14.46
CA THR A 141 36.05 16.36 15.85
C THR A 141 36.16 17.88 15.96
N GLY A 142 35.55 18.47 17.00
CA GLY A 142 35.66 19.90 17.25
C GLY A 142 37.11 20.35 17.44
N ALA A 143 37.41 21.61 17.13
CA ALA A 143 38.74 22.17 17.33
C ALA A 143 39.21 22.00 18.79
N THR A 144 40.49 21.69 18.99
CA THR A 144 41.12 21.72 20.31
C THR A 144 40.96 23.12 20.91
N GLY A 145 40.56 23.20 22.19
CA GLY A 145 40.47 24.47 22.91
C GLY A 145 41.82 25.21 22.97
N PRO A 146 41.82 26.53 23.19
CA PRO A 146 43.06 27.28 23.30
C PRO A 146 43.94 26.76 24.44
N THR A 147 45.26 26.73 24.24
CA THR A 147 46.23 26.48 25.31
C THR A 147 46.01 27.46 26.45
N GLY A 148 46.00 26.97 27.70
CA GLY A 148 45.87 27.84 28.88
C GLY A 148 46.99 28.88 28.94
N ALA A 149 46.72 30.03 29.55
CA ALA A 149 47.72 31.09 29.72
C ALA A 149 48.96 30.55 30.46
N THR A 150 50.15 30.91 29.99
CA THR A 150 51.41 30.66 30.69
C THR A 150 51.31 31.24 32.11
N GLY A 151 51.67 30.44 33.12
CA GLY A 151 51.68 30.90 34.51
C GLY A 151 52.58 32.11 34.70
N ALA A 152 52.24 32.98 35.65
CA ALA A 152 53.07 34.14 35.98
C ALA A 152 54.51 33.70 36.29
N LYS A 153 55.49 34.46 35.80
CA LYS A 153 56.91 34.30 36.18
C LYS A 153 56.98 34.29 37.71
N GLY A 154 57.65 33.29 38.30
CA GLY A 154 57.91 33.25 39.73
C GLY A 154 58.62 34.52 40.19
N ALA A 155 58.36 34.95 41.43
CA ALA A 155 59.07 36.07 42.02
C ALA A 155 60.59 35.83 41.95
N ASP A 156 61.36 36.88 41.65
CA ASP A 156 62.82 36.78 41.67
C ASP A 156 63.28 36.28 43.06
N GLY A 157 64.27 35.40 43.07
CA GLY A 157 64.82 34.85 44.31
C GLY A 157 65.37 35.98 45.20
N LYS A 158 65.18 35.86 46.51
CA LYS A 158 65.80 36.82 47.45
C LYS A 158 67.32 36.70 47.32
N ASP A 159 68.03 37.83 47.33
CA ASP A 159 69.48 37.82 47.43
C ASP A 159 69.90 36.99 48.65
N GLY A 160 70.89 36.12 48.48
CA GLY A 160 71.40 35.29 49.58
C GLY A 160 72.06 36.14 50.67
N ASP A 161 71.96 35.70 51.92
CA ASP A 161 72.54 36.42 53.06
C ASP A 161 74.06 36.59 52.90
N GLY A 162 74.55 37.82 53.15
CA GLY A 162 75.97 38.15 53.14
C GLY A 162 76.70 37.59 54.37
N ILE A 163 77.96 37.17 54.19
CA ILE A 163 78.81 36.75 55.32
C ILE A 163 79.37 38.00 56.02
N LYS A 164 79.03 38.16 57.30
CA LYS A 164 79.62 39.17 58.18
C LYS A 164 80.67 38.56 59.10
N VAL A 165 81.80 39.24 59.29
CA VAL A 165 82.90 38.77 60.16
C VAL A 165 83.21 39.84 61.20
N GLY A 166 83.24 39.44 62.48
CA GLY A 166 83.54 40.29 63.63
C GLY A 166 83.55 39.50 64.94
N THR A 167 83.90 40.15 66.05
CA THR A 167 83.90 39.53 67.39
C THR A 167 82.56 39.63 68.11
N SER A 168 81.60 40.40 67.55
CA SER A 168 80.18 40.43 67.95
C SER A 168 79.29 40.69 66.72
N LEU A 169 77.99 40.37 66.80
CA LEU A 169 77.05 40.58 65.69
C LEU A 169 76.85 42.07 65.37
N GLU A 170 76.92 42.94 66.38
CA GLU A 170 76.71 44.39 66.27
C GLU A 170 77.87 45.09 65.57
N THR A 171 79.07 44.52 65.64
CA THR A 171 80.32 45.10 65.10
C THR A 171 80.82 44.39 63.85
N ALA A 172 80.14 43.33 63.40
CA ALA A 172 80.54 42.56 62.25
C ALA A 172 80.32 43.32 60.93
N VAL A 173 81.28 43.21 60.02
CA VAL A 173 81.25 43.88 58.70
C VAL A 173 81.14 42.86 57.58
N ASP A 174 80.46 43.22 56.49
CA ASP A 174 80.31 42.38 55.31
C ASP A 174 81.67 42.12 54.63
N ARG A 175 81.94 40.86 54.30
CA ARG A 175 83.19 40.44 53.64
C ARG A 175 82.88 39.52 52.46
N LYS A 176 83.60 39.72 51.34
CA LYS A 176 83.63 38.76 50.24
C LYS A 176 84.52 37.58 50.61
N LEU A 177 83.96 36.37 50.65
CA LEU A 177 84.70 35.13 50.91
C LEU A 177 85.01 34.44 49.57
N PHE A 178 86.28 34.10 49.34
CA PHE A 178 86.70 33.25 48.23
C PHE A 178 87.29 31.96 48.80
N LEU A 179 86.66 30.83 48.51
CA LEU A 179 87.13 29.50 48.89
C LEU A 179 87.77 28.85 47.65
N LYS A 180 89.04 28.45 47.75
CA LYS A 180 89.70 27.63 46.74
C LYS A 180 89.65 26.18 47.20
N ILE A 181 88.94 25.34 46.46
CA ILE A 181 88.94 23.90 46.71
C ILE A 181 90.26 23.34 46.17
N ILE A 182 90.97 22.58 46.99
CA ILE A 182 92.16 21.83 46.56
C ILE A 182 91.75 20.36 46.58
N GLY A 183 91.81 19.74 45.41
CA GLY A 183 91.66 18.29 45.23
C GLY A 183 92.99 17.58 45.36
#